data_AF-E2BP67-F1
#
_entry.id   AF-E2BP67-F1
#
_cell.length_a   1.000
_cell.length_b   1.000
_cell.length_c   1.000
_cell.angle_alpha   90.00
_cell.angle_beta   90.00
_cell.angle_gamma   90.00
#
_symmetry.space_group_name_H-M   'P 1'
#
loop_
_entity.id
_entity.type
_entity.pdbx_description
1 polymer ?
#
loop_
_entity_poly.entity_id
_entity_poly.type
_entity_poly.pdbx_seq_one_letter_code
_entity_poly.pdbx_strand_id
1 'polypeptide(L)'
;MDITKTLFPYTGKWIPLCYNKIFHPNLCHVCKKTREETNLTRCDRCFFISYCSEDHKNLHLPQHREICIAMEKFLKNNPQYLTRRLSLNKWMDAQIEFCQSVKENLRRVLEKYEMQMLTFARSCIICHQQTGLYSCKTCLSVDYCLEHKKKFEQKHQQRSCNRLIMWLNLELSNIQYESEASLLLKFTKFPTYPRFFNDMTEFIEKYVQNQPSEWSVLDYNYTDYLSGPLSVYYIMLQAKLSYIPLLGPTCIIHIVEADSVERNGLPAWEILLHLFPNIQILVVVLLGIELQFELGSQEICSRCVCNKKKFIYECCSTTYRNYMDNPMYGKPKLIVALQTLFISKSPLYIQLKTMQSQECPVLLVVSFRETMLREIAEIKKVLGEDVCPIINIENKFGSLRPHRLFKSTYYRNSFLIVYKTLKNTSSVTKALTINI
;
A
#
# COMPACT_ATOMS: atom_id res chain seq x y z
N MET A 1 3.54 -5.87 25.21
CA MET A 1 2.61 -4.71 25.25
C MET A 1 1.64 -4.89 24.09
N ASP A 2 0.32 -4.87 24.33
CA ASP A 2 -0.68 -5.16 23.29
C ASP A 2 -0.76 -4.02 22.25
N ILE A 3 -0.31 -4.30 21.03
CA ILE A 3 -0.25 -3.35 19.90
C ILE A 3 -1.64 -2.79 19.52
N THR A 4 -2.71 -3.45 19.94
CA THR A 4 -4.09 -3.06 19.62
C THR A 4 -4.77 -2.24 20.71
N LYS A 5 -4.10 -1.98 21.84
CA LYS A 5 -4.71 -1.32 23.00
C LYS A 5 -3.95 -0.09 23.50
N THR A 6 -2.61 -0.10 23.42
CA THR A 6 -1.78 0.95 24.00
C THR A 6 -0.90 1.58 22.93
N LEU A 7 -0.80 2.91 22.92
CA LEU A 7 0.10 3.62 22.04
C LEU A 7 1.56 3.35 22.44
N PHE A 8 2.40 3.01 21.47
CA PHE A 8 3.83 2.84 21.67
C PHE A 8 4.54 4.20 21.69
N PRO A 9 5.56 4.39 22.54
CA PRO A 9 6.33 5.61 22.54
C PRO A 9 7.11 5.76 21.25
N TYR A 10 7.24 7.00 20.77
CA TYR A 10 8.10 7.31 19.64
C TYR A 10 9.57 7.30 20.06
N THR A 11 10.38 6.46 19.40
CA THR A 11 11.80 6.27 19.69
C THR A 11 12.73 6.89 18.65
N GLY A 12 12.19 7.47 17.57
CA GLY A 12 12.98 8.07 16.51
C GLY A 12 13.65 9.37 16.92
N LYS A 13 14.79 9.68 16.28
CA LYS A 13 15.52 10.95 16.49
C LYS A 13 14.67 12.15 16.07
N TRP A 14 14.91 13.31 16.69
CA TRP A 14 14.21 14.56 16.35
C TRP A 14 14.87 15.28 15.18
N ILE A 15 15.03 14.56 14.08
CA ILE A 15 15.54 15.09 12.81
C ILE A 15 14.46 14.95 11.73
N PRO A 16 14.42 15.83 10.71
CA PRO A 16 13.37 15.82 9.69
C PRO A 16 13.19 14.46 9.02
N LEU A 17 14.29 13.78 8.72
CA LEU A 17 14.29 12.44 8.10
C LEU A 17 13.52 11.39 8.92
N CYS A 18 13.40 11.56 10.24
CA CYS A 18 12.66 10.64 11.11
C CYS A 18 11.23 11.12 11.33
N TYR A 19 11.04 12.34 11.82
CA TYR A 19 9.71 12.80 12.22
C TYR A 19 8.79 13.09 11.02
N ASN A 20 9.31 13.40 9.83
CA ASN A 20 8.49 13.58 8.61
C ASN A 20 8.11 12.26 7.93
N LYS A 21 8.47 11.09 8.48
CA LYS A 21 8.00 9.79 7.94
C LYS A 21 6.52 9.54 8.22
N ILE A 22 6.02 10.08 9.32
CA ILE A 22 4.63 9.94 9.78
C ILE A 22 4.09 11.28 10.28
N PHE A 23 2.94 11.68 9.78
CA PHE A 23 2.12 12.74 10.36
C PHE A 23 0.88 12.15 11.04
N HIS A 24 0.55 12.69 12.21
CA HIS A 24 -0.71 12.41 12.88
C HIS A 24 -1.26 13.69 13.52
N PRO A 25 -2.52 14.09 13.24
CA PRO A 25 -3.03 15.41 13.61
C PRO A 25 -3.19 15.63 15.12
N ASN A 26 -3.29 14.54 15.89
CA ASN A 26 -3.53 14.56 17.33
C ASN A 26 -2.27 14.28 18.16
N LEU A 27 -1.08 14.29 17.53
CA LEU A 27 0.22 14.17 18.19
C LEU A 27 1.05 15.44 17.96
N CYS A 28 2.06 15.69 18.79
CA CYS A 28 3.11 16.62 18.43
C CYS A 28 3.83 16.11 17.17
N HIS A 29 4.01 16.96 16.16
CA HIS A 29 4.66 16.52 14.91
C HIS A 29 6.12 16.10 15.10
N VAL A 30 6.85 16.64 16.07
CA VAL A 30 8.26 16.29 16.28
C VAL A 30 8.41 15.05 17.18
N CYS A 31 7.99 15.15 18.43
CA CYS A 31 8.21 14.08 19.42
C CYS A 31 7.09 13.04 19.52
N LYS A 32 6.00 13.22 18.76
CA LYS A 32 4.83 12.34 18.71
C LYS A 32 4.08 12.13 20.03
N LYS A 33 4.37 12.93 21.07
CA LYS A 33 3.60 12.94 22.32
C LYS A 33 2.14 13.34 22.09
N THR A 34 1.26 12.74 22.87
CA THR A 34 -0.18 12.95 22.84
C THR A 34 -0.61 14.19 23.64
N ARG A 35 -1.88 14.58 23.50
CA ARG A 35 -2.50 15.63 24.34
C ARG A 35 -2.63 15.24 25.81
N GLU A 36 -2.65 13.94 26.13
CA GLU A 36 -2.72 13.47 27.52
C GLU A 36 -1.35 13.59 28.22
N GLU A 37 -0.26 13.51 27.46
CA GLU A 37 1.10 13.67 27.98
C GLU A 37 1.57 15.14 28.02
N THR A 38 1.07 15.98 27.12
CA THR A 38 1.53 17.37 27.00
C THR A 38 0.50 18.27 26.31
N ASN A 39 0.59 19.57 26.56
CA ASN A 39 -0.27 20.56 25.90
C ASN A 39 0.11 20.71 24.43
N LEU A 40 -0.79 20.30 23.53
CA LEU A 40 -0.62 20.46 22.09
C LEU A 40 -1.26 21.76 21.58
N THR A 41 -0.41 22.64 21.07
CA THR A 41 -0.78 23.90 20.41
C THR A 41 -0.75 23.71 18.90
N ARG A 42 -1.82 24.13 18.22
CA ARG A 42 -1.88 24.08 16.75
C ARG A 42 -1.09 25.23 16.15
N CYS A 43 -0.60 25.04 14.93
CA CYS A 43 -0.17 26.18 14.12
C CYS A 43 -1.33 27.16 13.99
N ASP A 44 -1.06 28.42 14.34
CA ASP A 44 -1.97 29.56 14.37
C ASP A 44 -2.33 30.10 12.97
N ARG A 45 -1.58 29.70 11.94
CA ARG A 45 -1.84 30.08 10.54
C ARG A 45 -2.67 29.03 9.80
N CYS A 46 -2.20 27.78 9.75
CA CYS A 46 -2.88 26.74 8.98
C CYS A 46 -3.87 25.92 9.82
N PHE A 47 -3.68 25.77 11.14
CA PHE A 47 -4.49 24.91 12.02
C PHE A 47 -4.46 23.39 11.76
N PHE A 48 -3.66 22.89 10.81
CA PHE A 48 -3.60 21.47 10.42
C PHE A 48 -2.52 20.65 11.14
N ILE A 49 -1.60 21.27 11.87
CA ILE A 49 -0.48 20.60 12.56
C ILE A 49 -0.38 21.09 14.01
N SER A 50 0.12 20.23 14.90
CA SER A 50 0.26 20.53 16.33
C SER A 50 1.69 20.29 16.84
N TYR A 51 2.12 21.11 17.80
CA TYR A 51 3.39 21.01 18.50
C TYR A 51 3.19 21.08 20.02
N CYS A 52 4.08 20.47 20.81
CA CYS A 52 4.02 20.55 22.27
C CYS A 52 4.81 21.72 22.86
N SER A 53 5.63 22.40 22.05
CA SER A 53 6.45 23.55 22.45
C SER A 53 6.77 24.43 21.25
N GLU A 54 7.17 25.67 21.50
CA GLU A 54 7.66 26.58 20.46
C GLU A 54 8.99 26.07 19.87
N ASP A 55 9.82 25.40 20.66
CA ASP A 55 11.07 24.77 20.17
C ASP A 55 10.79 23.72 19.08
N HIS A 56 9.80 22.85 19.27
CA HIS A 56 9.41 21.88 18.25
C HIS A 56 8.76 22.52 17.03
N LYS A 57 8.05 23.64 17.21
CA LYS A 57 7.52 24.43 16.09
C LYS A 57 8.64 25.07 15.28
N ASN A 58 9.64 25.65 15.94
CA ASN A 58 10.82 26.25 15.31
C ASN A 58 11.70 25.22 14.61
N LEU A 59 11.89 24.05 15.23
CA LEU A 59 12.65 22.94 14.64
C LEU A 59 12.05 22.45 13.31
N HIS A 60 10.72 22.45 13.19
CA HIS A 60 10.02 22.02 11.98
C HIS A 60 9.67 23.19 11.01
N LEU A 61 9.92 24.43 11.42
CA LEU A 61 9.55 25.61 10.63
C LEU A 61 10.12 25.59 9.21
N PRO A 62 11.40 25.21 8.97
CA PRO A 62 11.96 25.19 7.62
C PRO A 62 11.18 24.29 6.64
N GLN A 63 10.72 23.12 7.10
CA GLN A 63 9.98 22.16 6.27
C GLN A 63 8.50 22.55 6.16
N HIS A 64 7.91 23.09 7.24
CA HIS A 64 6.49 23.41 7.28
C HIS A 64 6.10 24.71 6.55
N ARG A 65 7.02 25.67 6.45
CA ARG A 65 6.70 27.07 6.06
C ARG A 65 5.92 27.17 4.75
N GLU A 66 6.36 26.47 3.71
CA GLU A 66 5.79 26.60 2.37
C GLU A 66 4.35 26.08 2.31
N ILE A 67 4.10 24.88 2.80
CA ILE A 67 2.75 24.31 2.84
C ILE A 67 1.83 25.11 3.77
N CYS A 68 2.36 25.63 4.87
CA CYS A 68 1.61 26.48 5.79
C CYS A 68 1.06 27.73 5.08
N ILE A 69 1.89 28.41 4.27
CA ILE A 69 1.49 29.58 3.47
C ILE A 69 0.41 29.21 2.45
N ALA A 70 0.57 28.08 1.75
CA ALA A 70 -0.42 27.62 0.77
C ALA A 70 -1.78 27.31 1.42
N MET A 71 -1.79 26.62 2.56
CA MET A 71 -3.00 26.33 3.33
C MET A 71 -3.65 27.60 3.88
N GLU A 72 -2.86 28.51 4.47
CA GLU A 72 -3.36 29.77 5.02
C GLU A 72 -4.02 30.62 3.93
N LYS A 73 -3.40 30.72 2.75
CA LYS A 73 -3.98 31.45 1.60
C LYS A 73 -5.36 30.92 1.24
N PHE A 74 -5.50 29.59 1.16
CA PHE A 74 -6.80 28.98 0.88
C PHE A 74 -7.82 29.28 1.99
N LEU A 75 -7.43 29.19 3.27
CA LEU A 75 -8.32 29.48 4.40
C LEU A 75 -8.77 30.94 4.44
N LYS A 76 -7.89 31.89 4.11
CA LYS A 76 -8.23 33.31 3.99
C LYS A 76 -9.28 33.56 2.91
N ASN A 77 -9.18 32.85 1.79
CA ASN A 77 -10.16 32.92 0.72
C ASN A 77 -11.46 32.15 1.04
N ASN A 78 -11.43 31.26 2.04
CA ASN A 78 -12.56 30.41 2.43
C ASN A 78 -12.77 30.42 3.96
N PRO A 79 -13.21 31.55 4.56
CA PRO A 79 -13.25 31.71 6.03
C PRO A 79 -14.11 30.67 6.77
N GLN A 80 -15.13 30.11 6.10
CA GLN A 80 -16.04 29.12 6.67
C GLN A 80 -15.55 27.68 6.51
N TYR A 81 -14.39 27.45 5.86
CA TYR A 81 -13.92 26.11 5.50
C TYR A 81 -13.82 25.16 6.70
N LEU A 82 -13.33 25.66 7.84
CA LEU A 82 -13.12 24.86 9.05
C LEU A 82 -14.38 24.69 9.91
N THR A 83 -15.32 25.64 9.83
CA THR A 83 -16.52 25.68 10.70
C THR A 83 -17.75 25.06 10.03
N ARG A 84 -17.78 24.98 8.70
CA ARG A 84 -18.91 24.42 7.95
C ARG A 84 -19.16 22.96 8.31
N ARG A 85 -20.44 22.60 8.24
CA ARG A 85 -20.92 21.23 8.41
C ARG A 85 -21.35 20.70 7.05
N LEU A 86 -20.84 19.53 6.69
CA LEU A 86 -21.07 18.94 5.37
C LEU A 86 -21.45 17.48 5.52
N SER A 87 -22.27 16.98 4.60
CA SER A 87 -22.40 15.54 4.35
C SER A 87 -21.07 14.98 3.83
N LEU A 88 -20.84 13.68 3.98
CA LEU A 88 -19.62 13.01 3.51
C LEU A 88 -19.23 13.36 2.06
N ASN A 89 -20.15 13.25 1.10
CA ASN A 89 -19.86 13.51 -0.31
C ASN A 89 -19.40 14.96 -0.54
N LYS A 90 -20.20 15.94 -0.08
CA LYS A 90 -19.83 17.37 -0.16
C LYS A 90 -18.52 17.68 0.54
N TRP A 91 -18.22 16.99 1.65
CA TRP A 91 -16.95 17.15 2.34
C TRP A 91 -15.78 16.56 1.55
N MET A 92 -15.96 15.43 0.87
CA MET A 92 -14.95 14.86 -0.01
C MET A 92 -14.64 15.79 -1.18
N ASP A 93 -15.66 16.36 -1.83
CA ASP A 93 -15.48 17.33 -2.92
C ASP A 93 -14.69 18.56 -2.45
N ALA A 94 -15.09 19.10 -1.30
CA ALA A 94 -14.41 20.19 -0.61
C ALA A 94 -12.93 19.90 -0.29
N GLN A 95 -12.61 18.67 0.10
CA GLN A 95 -11.24 18.27 0.41
C GLN A 95 -10.40 18.09 -0.84
N ILE A 96 -10.99 17.59 -1.93
CA ILE A 96 -10.33 17.50 -3.23
C ILE A 96 -9.97 18.90 -3.72
N GLU A 97 -10.91 19.84 -3.65
CA GLU A 97 -10.68 21.26 -4.00
C GLU A 97 -9.57 21.87 -3.15
N PHE A 98 -9.62 21.68 -1.83
CA PHE A 98 -8.57 22.15 -0.93
C PHE A 98 -7.19 21.56 -1.27
N CYS A 99 -7.11 20.24 -1.47
CA CYS A 99 -5.87 19.57 -1.84
C CYS A 99 -5.32 20.08 -3.18
N GLN A 100 -6.18 20.29 -4.18
CA GLN A 100 -5.79 20.83 -5.49
C GLN A 100 -5.24 22.25 -5.35
N SER A 101 -5.96 23.13 -4.65
CA SER A 101 -5.49 24.49 -4.40
C SER A 101 -4.15 24.50 -3.66
N VAL A 102 -3.95 23.65 -2.65
CA VAL A 102 -2.67 23.60 -1.93
C VAL A 102 -1.54 23.16 -2.87
N LYS A 103 -1.75 22.12 -3.69
CA LYS A 103 -0.77 21.65 -4.68
C LYS A 103 -0.38 22.73 -5.70
N GLU A 104 -1.38 23.43 -6.24
CA GLU A 104 -1.16 24.50 -7.24
C GLU A 104 -0.35 25.67 -6.65
N ASN A 105 -0.59 26.03 -5.39
CA ASN A 105 0.11 27.11 -4.73
C ASN A 105 1.52 26.72 -4.27
N LEU A 106 1.76 25.44 -3.96
CA LEU A 106 3.05 24.96 -3.46
C LEU A 106 4.12 24.85 -4.56
N ARG A 107 3.71 24.66 -5.83
CA ARG A 107 4.60 24.58 -7.01
C ARG A 107 5.72 23.52 -6.94
N ARG A 108 5.59 22.56 -6.02
CA ARG A 108 6.42 21.35 -5.92
C ARG A 108 5.55 20.16 -5.53
N VAL A 109 6.12 18.97 -5.64
CA VAL A 109 5.48 17.75 -5.16
C VAL A 109 5.35 17.83 -3.62
N LEU A 110 4.19 17.39 -3.13
CA LEU A 110 3.95 17.27 -1.69
C LEU A 110 4.79 16.14 -1.13
N GLU A 111 5.44 16.38 0.01
CA GLU A 111 6.06 15.32 0.77
C GLU A 111 4.98 14.38 1.38
N LYS A 112 5.37 13.16 1.74
CA LYS A 112 4.44 12.15 2.29
C LYS A 112 3.68 12.68 3.52
N TYR A 113 4.36 13.33 4.46
CA TYR A 113 3.72 13.87 5.66
C TYR A 113 2.77 15.04 5.35
N GLU A 114 3.07 15.83 4.32
CA GLU A 114 2.24 16.94 3.86
C GLU A 114 0.94 16.42 3.23
N MET A 115 1.02 15.36 2.44
CA MET A 115 -0.15 14.64 1.95
C MET A 115 -0.98 14.08 3.12
N GLN A 116 -0.32 13.54 4.16
CA GLN A 116 -0.99 13.08 5.37
C GLN A 116 -1.64 14.23 6.15
N MET A 117 -1.06 15.44 6.18
CA MET A 117 -1.69 16.63 6.78
C MET A 117 -3.03 16.97 6.14
N LEU A 118 -3.12 16.87 4.81
CA LEU A 118 -4.34 17.11 4.06
C LEU A 118 -5.34 15.96 4.26
N THR A 119 -4.90 14.72 4.06
CA THR A 119 -5.77 13.53 4.07
C THR A 119 -6.24 13.13 5.47
N PHE A 120 -5.43 13.34 6.50
CA PHE A 120 -5.77 13.02 7.90
C PHE A 120 -6.22 14.25 8.68
N ALA A 121 -6.59 15.33 7.98
CA ALA A 121 -7.12 16.53 8.62
C ALA A 121 -8.25 16.20 9.60
N ARG A 122 -8.16 16.79 10.81
CA ARG A 122 -9.17 16.61 11.84
C ARG A 122 -10.53 17.06 11.32
N SER A 123 -11.52 16.21 11.49
CA SER A 123 -12.92 16.52 11.19
C SER A 123 -13.84 15.59 11.98
N CYS A 124 -14.99 16.09 12.43
CA CYS A 124 -15.99 15.23 13.07
C CYS A 124 -16.38 14.09 12.12
N ILE A 125 -16.40 12.84 12.60
CA ILE A 125 -16.76 11.64 11.81
C ILE A 125 -18.19 11.70 11.24
N ILE A 126 -19.06 12.57 11.78
CA ILE A 126 -20.47 12.66 11.40
C ILE A 126 -20.79 13.93 10.59
N CYS A 127 -20.48 15.12 11.10
CA CYS A 127 -20.80 16.39 10.42
C CYS A 127 -19.62 17.06 9.72
N HIS A 128 -18.43 16.46 9.81
CA HIS A 128 -17.23 16.89 9.11
C HIS A 128 -16.70 18.31 9.39
N GLN A 129 -17.27 19.05 10.36
CA GLN A 129 -16.66 20.28 10.86
C GLN A 129 -15.26 20.01 11.42
N GLN A 130 -14.36 21.00 11.36
CA GLN A 130 -12.94 20.87 11.72
C GLN A 130 -12.56 21.63 13.01
N THR A 131 -13.52 22.30 13.64
CA THR A 131 -13.36 23.04 14.90
C THR A 131 -14.16 22.40 16.04
N GLY A 132 -13.75 22.67 17.29
CA GLY A 132 -14.44 22.18 18.48
C GLY A 132 -14.49 20.65 18.57
N LEU A 133 -13.34 19.99 18.29
CA LEU A 133 -13.25 18.54 18.14
C LEU A 133 -12.56 17.87 19.33
N TYR A 134 -13.13 16.75 19.73
CA TYR A 134 -12.57 15.76 20.64
C TYR A 134 -12.10 14.55 19.84
N SER A 135 -11.11 13.83 20.35
CA SER A 135 -10.56 12.64 19.70
C SER A 135 -10.86 11.41 20.53
N CYS A 136 -11.00 10.25 19.88
CA CYS A 136 -10.99 8.96 20.56
C CYS A 136 -9.69 8.84 21.38
N LYS A 137 -9.80 8.58 22.69
CA LYS A 137 -8.61 8.48 23.57
C LYS A 137 -7.76 7.24 23.30
N THR A 138 -8.36 6.18 22.76
CA THR A 138 -7.65 4.92 22.47
C THR A 138 -6.90 5.02 21.14
N CYS A 139 -7.61 5.23 20.02
CA CYS A 139 -6.96 5.19 18.70
C CYS A 139 -6.41 6.53 18.22
N LEU A 140 -6.79 7.64 18.86
CA LEU A 140 -6.43 9.03 18.51
C LEU A 140 -6.80 9.46 17.08
N SER A 141 -7.31 8.57 16.25
CA SER A 141 -7.44 8.75 14.79
C SER A 141 -8.83 9.19 14.34
N VAL A 142 -9.83 9.09 15.23
CA VAL A 142 -11.21 9.50 14.94
C VAL A 142 -11.60 10.66 15.83
N ASP A 143 -12.03 11.75 15.19
CA ASP A 143 -12.51 12.95 15.86
C ASP A 143 -14.04 13.07 15.82
N TYR A 144 -14.63 13.70 16.84
CA TYR A 144 -16.06 14.01 16.95
C TYR A 144 -16.25 15.38 17.60
N CYS A 145 -17.37 16.05 17.30
CA CYS A 145 -17.76 17.27 18.01
C CYS A 145 -18.67 16.93 19.21
N LEU A 146 -18.84 17.87 20.15
CA LEU A 146 -19.61 17.66 21.38
C LEU A 146 -21.04 17.15 21.11
N GLU A 147 -21.73 17.73 20.14
CA GLU A 147 -23.09 17.34 19.72
C GLU A 147 -23.16 15.88 19.23
N HIS A 148 -22.06 15.39 18.66
CA HIS A 148 -21.99 14.04 18.08
C HIS A 148 -21.37 13.00 19.01
N LYS A 149 -21.07 13.34 20.27
CA LYS A 149 -20.46 12.43 21.25
C LYS A 149 -21.23 11.11 21.41
N LYS A 150 -22.54 11.17 21.68
CA LYS A 150 -23.38 9.96 21.87
C LYS A 150 -23.42 9.08 20.62
N LYS A 151 -23.59 9.68 19.43
CA LYS A 151 -23.59 8.94 18.16
C LYS A 151 -22.21 8.34 17.85
N PHE A 152 -21.13 9.02 18.22
CA PHE A 152 -19.78 8.50 18.10
C PHE A 152 -19.58 7.27 18.99
N GLU A 153 -19.97 7.32 20.27
CA GLU A 153 -19.87 6.19 21.20
C GLU A 153 -20.64 4.95 20.71
N GLN A 154 -21.76 5.14 20.00
CA GLN A 154 -22.53 4.05 19.38
C GLN A 154 -21.92 3.49 18.09
N LYS A 155 -21.34 4.36 17.24
CA LYS A 155 -20.88 3.98 15.89
C LYS A 155 -19.40 3.59 15.83
N HIS A 156 -18.58 4.12 16.74
CA HIS A 156 -17.14 3.84 16.76
C HIS A 156 -16.87 2.49 17.41
N GLN A 157 -16.97 1.44 16.59
CA GLN A 157 -16.78 0.06 17.05
C GLN A 157 -15.35 -0.20 17.53
N GLN A 158 -15.24 -1.01 18.59
CA GLN A 158 -13.96 -1.41 19.17
C GLN A 158 -13.01 -2.03 18.14
N ARG A 159 -13.51 -2.85 17.21
CA ARG A 159 -12.69 -3.49 16.17
C ARG A 159 -11.99 -2.46 15.27
N SER A 160 -12.71 -1.41 14.86
CA SER A 160 -12.15 -0.33 14.04
C SER A 160 -11.19 0.55 14.85
N CYS A 161 -11.49 0.77 16.14
CA CYS A 161 -10.60 1.46 17.07
C CYS A 161 -9.25 0.73 17.20
N ASN A 162 -9.29 -0.58 17.46
CA ASN A 162 -8.12 -1.45 17.61
C ASN A 162 -7.24 -1.45 16.35
N ARG A 163 -7.85 -1.46 15.16
CA ARG A 163 -7.12 -1.39 13.88
C ARG A 163 -6.40 -0.07 13.69
N LEU A 164 -7.02 1.05 14.10
CA LEU A 164 -6.42 2.38 13.97
C LEU A 164 -5.25 2.59 14.93
N ILE A 165 -5.37 2.14 16.19
CA ILE A 165 -4.23 2.21 17.13
C ILE A 165 -3.09 1.28 16.70
N MET A 166 -3.43 0.09 16.21
CA MET A 166 -2.44 -0.84 15.65
C MET A 166 -1.71 -0.23 14.45
N TRP A 167 -2.42 0.39 13.50
CA TRP A 167 -1.78 1.14 12.41
C TRP A 167 -0.83 2.21 12.94
N LEU A 168 -1.28 3.03 13.88
CA LEU A 168 -0.46 4.11 14.43
C LEU A 168 0.81 3.58 15.11
N ASN A 169 0.68 2.49 15.89
CA ASN A 169 1.82 1.83 16.51
C ASN A 169 2.84 1.30 15.48
N LEU A 170 2.36 0.64 14.43
CA LEU A 170 3.23 0.15 13.36
C LEU A 170 3.99 1.30 12.68
N GLU A 171 3.31 2.41 12.37
CA GLU A 171 3.96 3.58 11.76
C GLU A 171 5.00 4.24 12.70
N LEU A 172 4.70 4.35 14.00
CA LEU A 172 5.64 4.91 14.98
C LEU A 172 6.88 4.03 15.16
N SER A 173 6.71 2.71 15.13
CA SER A 173 7.81 1.76 15.26
C SER A 173 8.65 1.62 13.99
N ASN A 174 8.07 1.81 12.80
CA ASN A 174 8.79 1.66 11.53
C ASN A 174 9.95 2.64 11.33
N ILE A 175 9.92 3.78 12.02
CA ILE A 175 10.99 4.79 11.96
C ILE A 175 12.33 4.24 12.47
N GLN A 176 12.31 3.27 13.38
CA GLN A 176 13.50 2.60 13.90
C GLN A 176 14.08 1.60 12.90
N TYR A 177 13.24 0.96 12.09
CA TYR A 177 13.67 -0.15 11.24
C TYR A 177 14.13 0.30 9.85
N GLU A 178 13.57 1.38 9.28
CA GLU A 178 13.95 1.84 7.94
C GLU A 178 15.41 2.36 7.83
N SER A 179 16.08 2.72 8.93
CA SER A 179 17.49 3.18 8.89
C SER A 179 18.53 2.09 9.15
N GLU A 180 18.15 0.99 9.80
CA GLU A 180 19.05 -0.14 10.11
C GLU A 180 18.78 -1.34 9.21
N ALA A 181 17.61 -1.39 8.60
CA ALA A 181 17.15 -2.55 7.91
C ALA A 181 16.93 -2.25 6.43
N SER A 182 18.03 -2.35 5.70
CA SER A 182 18.13 -3.43 4.72
C SER A 182 17.61 -4.72 5.40
N LEU A 183 16.28 -4.87 5.52
CA LEU A 183 15.64 -6.04 6.12
C LEU A 183 15.97 -7.20 5.21
N LEU A 184 17.11 -7.84 5.46
CA LEU A 184 17.33 -9.24 5.12
C LEU A 184 16.09 -9.95 5.66
N LEU A 185 15.12 -10.25 4.80
CA LEU A 185 14.00 -11.10 5.15
C LEU A 185 14.61 -12.42 5.60
N LYS A 186 14.80 -12.56 6.91
CA LYS A 186 15.36 -13.76 7.52
C LYS A 186 14.23 -14.75 7.66
N PHE A 187 13.93 -15.45 6.57
CA PHE A 187 13.18 -16.69 6.68
C PHE A 187 13.97 -17.62 7.60
N THR A 188 13.36 -18.01 8.71
CA THR A 188 13.99 -18.93 9.68
C THR A 188 14.13 -20.30 9.05
N LYS A 189 13.17 -20.66 8.20
CA LYS A 189 13.11 -21.86 7.38
C LYS A 189 12.39 -21.54 6.07
N PHE A 190 12.70 -22.28 5.02
CA PHE A 190 11.95 -22.23 3.76
C PHE A 190 11.07 -23.46 3.60
N PRO A 191 9.88 -23.33 3.00
CA PRO A 191 9.04 -24.48 2.69
C PRO A 191 9.79 -25.45 1.76
N THR A 192 9.83 -26.73 2.14
CA THR A 192 10.50 -27.81 1.39
C THR A 192 9.54 -28.56 0.46
N TYR A 193 8.22 -28.41 0.65
CA TYR A 193 7.19 -29.03 -0.17
C TYR A 193 5.95 -28.12 -0.26
N PRO A 194 5.19 -28.14 -1.37
CA PRO A 194 3.92 -27.42 -1.46
C PRO A 194 2.88 -27.97 -0.46
N ARG A 195 1.98 -27.09 0.04
CA ARG A 195 0.82 -27.37 0.93
C ARG A 195 1.06 -27.37 2.46
N PHE A 196 2.13 -26.79 2.98
CA PHE A 196 2.35 -26.69 4.43
C PHE A 196 1.74 -25.45 5.12
N PHE A 197 1.07 -24.58 4.37
CA PHE A 197 0.42 -23.38 4.89
C PHE A 197 -0.80 -22.98 4.04
N ASN A 198 -1.83 -22.45 4.69
CA ASN A 198 -3.12 -22.14 4.07
C ASN A 198 -3.40 -20.63 3.92
N ASP A 199 -2.77 -19.80 4.75
CA ASP A 199 -2.93 -18.35 4.76
C ASP A 199 -1.68 -17.61 5.25
N MET A 200 -1.73 -16.28 5.23
CA MET A 200 -0.64 -15.41 5.67
C MET A 200 -0.25 -15.64 7.14
N THR A 201 -1.22 -15.85 8.02
CA THR A 201 -0.99 -16.04 9.45
C THR A 201 -0.14 -17.29 9.68
N GLU A 202 -0.59 -18.42 9.13
CA GLU A 202 0.11 -19.69 9.24
C GLU A 202 1.51 -19.63 8.61
N PHE A 203 1.68 -18.86 7.52
CA PHE A 203 2.99 -18.67 6.90
C PHE A 203 3.96 -17.92 7.82
N ILE A 204 3.54 -16.81 8.42
CA ILE A 204 4.37 -16.02 9.34
C ILE A 204 4.78 -16.86 10.56
N GLU A 205 3.81 -17.54 11.19
CA GLU A 205 4.04 -18.34 12.39
C GLU A 205 5.03 -19.49 12.15
N LYS A 206 5.03 -20.09 10.96
CA LYS A 206 5.87 -21.24 10.62
C LYS A 206 7.25 -20.89 10.07
N TYR A 207 7.36 -19.82 9.27
CA TYR A 207 8.55 -19.57 8.44
C TYR A 207 9.27 -18.26 8.73
N VAL A 208 8.65 -17.38 9.51
CA VAL A 208 9.21 -16.06 9.84
C VAL A 208 9.49 -15.97 11.34
N GLN A 209 8.56 -16.44 12.18
CA GLN A 209 8.73 -16.40 13.62
C GLN A 209 9.69 -17.49 14.11
N ASN A 210 10.48 -17.14 15.13
CA ASN A 210 11.27 -18.11 15.90
C ASN A 210 10.44 -18.74 17.03
N GLN A 211 9.46 -18.01 17.57
CA GLN A 211 8.53 -18.49 18.60
C GLN A 211 7.09 -18.07 18.24
N PRO A 212 6.15 -19.02 18.06
CA PRO A 212 4.87 -18.80 17.38
C PRO A 212 3.75 -18.20 18.27
N SER A 213 4.04 -17.31 19.23
CA SER A 213 3.03 -16.86 20.21
C SER A 213 2.72 -15.36 20.23
N GLU A 214 3.66 -14.48 19.86
CA GLU A 214 3.41 -13.03 19.86
C GLU A 214 3.92 -12.37 18.59
N TRP A 215 3.02 -11.71 17.86
CA TRP A 215 3.34 -10.97 16.64
C TRP A 215 4.07 -9.67 16.97
N SER A 216 5.27 -9.53 16.43
CA SER A 216 6.08 -8.32 16.47
C SER A 216 5.66 -7.32 15.39
N VAL A 217 6.14 -6.07 15.49
CA VAL A 217 5.97 -5.05 14.43
C VAL A 217 6.53 -5.54 13.09
N LEU A 218 7.67 -6.25 13.13
CA LEU A 218 8.32 -6.78 11.94
C LEU A 218 7.46 -7.84 11.25
N ASP A 219 6.75 -8.67 12.00
CA ASP A 219 5.87 -9.70 11.43
C ASP A 219 4.78 -9.06 10.55
N TYR A 220 4.14 -8.00 11.03
CA TYR A 220 3.16 -7.26 10.24
C TYR A 220 3.78 -6.60 9.00
N ASN A 221 4.97 -5.99 9.12
CA ASN A 221 5.66 -5.44 7.96
C ASN A 221 6.00 -6.51 6.91
N TYR A 222 6.43 -7.70 7.35
CA TYR A 222 6.70 -8.80 6.44
C TYR A 222 5.46 -9.28 5.70
N THR A 223 4.26 -9.19 6.29
CA THR A 223 3.04 -9.52 5.55
C THR A 223 2.78 -8.59 4.36
N ASP A 224 3.18 -7.31 4.41
CA ASP A 224 3.10 -6.42 3.24
C ASP A 224 4.03 -6.90 2.12
N TYR A 225 5.26 -7.29 2.46
CA TYR A 225 6.27 -7.71 1.47
C TYR A 225 5.97 -9.10 0.89
N LEU A 226 5.51 -10.03 1.72
CA LEU A 226 5.20 -11.40 1.32
C LEU A 226 3.90 -11.53 0.54
N SER A 227 2.98 -10.58 0.72
CA SER A 227 1.66 -10.67 0.11
C SER A 227 1.72 -10.77 -1.42
N GLY A 228 2.58 -10.00 -2.09
CA GLY A 228 2.78 -10.09 -3.54
C GLY A 228 3.18 -11.50 -4.02
N PRO A 229 4.38 -12.01 -3.65
CA PRO A 229 4.85 -13.31 -4.12
C PRO A 229 3.96 -14.48 -3.65
N LEU A 230 3.40 -14.44 -2.44
CA LEU A 230 2.49 -15.51 -1.99
C LEU A 230 1.13 -15.48 -2.71
N SER A 231 0.65 -14.30 -3.14
CA SER A 231 -0.51 -14.20 -4.03
C SER A 231 -0.23 -14.86 -5.38
N VAL A 232 0.95 -14.61 -5.95
CA VAL A 232 1.41 -15.27 -7.19
C VAL A 232 1.43 -16.78 -7.01
N TYR A 233 2.03 -17.28 -5.93
CA TYR A 233 2.02 -18.71 -5.61
C TYR A 233 0.60 -19.28 -5.51
N TYR A 234 -0.27 -18.61 -4.75
CA TYR A 234 -1.64 -19.05 -4.52
C TYR A 234 -2.44 -19.17 -5.82
N ILE A 235 -2.35 -18.18 -6.71
CA ILE A 235 -3.07 -18.25 -7.99
C ILE A 235 -2.50 -19.31 -8.92
N MET A 236 -1.18 -19.53 -8.91
CA MET A 236 -0.55 -20.55 -9.75
C MET A 236 -1.02 -21.95 -9.37
N LEU A 237 -1.28 -22.19 -8.07
CA LEU A 237 -1.90 -23.42 -7.59
C LEU A 237 -3.40 -23.50 -7.95
N GLN A 238 -4.17 -22.45 -7.66
CA GLN A 238 -5.64 -22.47 -7.77
C GLN A 238 -6.13 -22.51 -9.23
N ALA A 239 -5.53 -21.71 -10.11
CA ALA A 239 -6.01 -21.58 -11.49
C ALA A 239 -5.54 -22.74 -12.40
N LYS A 240 -4.93 -23.80 -11.85
CA LYS A 240 -4.21 -24.83 -12.62
C LYS A 240 -3.27 -24.22 -13.68
N LEU A 241 -2.79 -23.00 -13.43
CA LEU A 241 -1.79 -22.33 -14.27
C LEU A 241 -0.42 -22.98 -14.06
N SER A 242 -0.31 -23.99 -13.20
CA SER A 242 0.79 -24.94 -13.17
C SER A 242 1.12 -25.55 -14.54
N TYR A 243 0.19 -25.54 -15.50
CA TYR A 243 0.46 -25.96 -16.90
C TYR A 243 0.84 -24.81 -17.84
N ILE A 244 0.90 -23.56 -17.37
CA ILE A 244 1.42 -22.43 -18.15
C ILE A 244 2.95 -22.53 -18.25
N PRO A 245 3.57 -22.07 -19.37
CA PRO A 245 5.03 -22.03 -19.58
C PRO A 245 5.88 -21.28 -18.52
N LEU A 246 5.30 -20.87 -17.38
CA LEU A 246 5.98 -20.37 -16.19
C LEU A 246 6.95 -21.38 -15.55
N LEU A 247 6.89 -22.67 -15.92
CA LEU A 247 7.77 -23.73 -15.42
C LEU A 247 9.09 -23.92 -16.18
N GLY A 248 9.39 -23.07 -17.17
CA GLY A 248 10.74 -23.03 -17.76
C GLY A 248 11.79 -22.58 -16.74
N PRO A 249 13.09 -22.84 -16.99
CA PRO A 249 14.16 -22.51 -16.05
C PRO A 249 14.23 -21.01 -15.71
N THR A 250 13.81 -20.14 -16.62
CA THR A 250 13.72 -18.69 -16.40
C THR A 250 12.27 -18.26 -16.21
N CYS A 251 11.95 -17.53 -15.14
CA CYS A 251 10.65 -16.93 -14.86
C CYS A 251 10.79 -15.41 -14.81
N ILE A 252 10.13 -14.69 -15.73
CA ILE A 252 10.13 -13.23 -15.78
C ILE A 252 8.76 -12.74 -15.33
N ILE A 253 8.73 -11.94 -14.27
CA ILE A 253 7.51 -11.36 -13.69
C ILE A 253 7.62 -9.84 -13.78
N HIS A 254 6.64 -9.21 -14.42
CA HIS A 254 6.55 -7.75 -14.45
C HIS A 254 5.55 -7.30 -13.40
N ILE A 255 5.98 -6.40 -12.51
CA ILE A 255 5.13 -5.72 -11.54
C ILE A 255 4.90 -4.30 -12.04
N VAL A 256 3.67 -4.01 -12.44
CA VAL A 256 3.27 -2.70 -12.98
C VAL A 256 2.69 -1.83 -11.87
N GLU A 257 2.89 -0.50 -11.99
CA GLU A 257 2.52 0.50 -10.98
C GLU A 257 3.18 0.23 -9.62
N ALA A 258 4.41 -0.28 -9.63
CA ALA A 258 5.17 -0.56 -8.42
C ALA A 258 5.61 0.74 -7.74
N ASP A 259 5.53 0.78 -6.41
CA ASP A 259 6.01 1.91 -5.61
C ASP A 259 7.14 1.50 -4.65
N SER A 260 7.49 2.40 -3.72
CA SER A 260 8.53 2.16 -2.71
C SER A 260 8.29 0.89 -1.87
N VAL A 261 7.04 0.48 -1.68
CA VAL A 261 6.70 -0.72 -0.91
C VAL A 261 7.05 -1.98 -1.69
N GLU A 262 6.75 -2.03 -3.00
CA GLU A 262 7.20 -3.14 -3.86
C GLU A 262 8.72 -3.20 -3.95
N ARG A 263 9.38 -2.04 -4.05
CA ARG A 263 10.85 -1.98 -4.06
C ARG A 263 11.44 -2.48 -2.75
N ASN A 264 10.90 -2.10 -1.60
CA ASN A 264 11.36 -2.57 -0.29
C ASN A 264 11.05 -4.05 -0.06
N GLY A 265 9.94 -4.54 -0.60
CA GLY A 265 9.53 -5.94 -0.54
C GLY A 265 10.21 -6.86 -1.56
N LEU A 266 11.04 -6.32 -2.46
CA LEU A 266 11.71 -7.09 -3.53
C LEU A 266 12.45 -8.35 -3.04
N PRO A 267 13.21 -8.34 -1.93
CA PRO A 267 13.87 -9.55 -1.46
C PRO A 267 12.90 -10.70 -1.11
N ALA A 268 11.65 -10.40 -0.76
CA ALA A 268 10.65 -11.42 -0.40
C ALA A 268 10.28 -12.31 -1.58
N TRP A 269 10.52 -11.86 -2.82
CA TRP A 269 10.27 -12.64 -4.04
C TRP A 269 11.18 -13.86 -4.17
N GLU A 270 12.30 -13.93 -3.43
CA GLU A 270 13.13 -15.15 -3.35
C GLU A 270 12.29 -16.38 -2.97
N ILE A 271 11.21 -16.22 -2.19
CA ILE A 271 10.34 -17.32 -1.79
C ILE A 271 9.82 -18.14 -2.98
N LEU A 272 9.65 -17.52 -4.15
CA LEU A 272 9.23 -18.24 -5.37
C LEU A 272 10.28 -19.25 -5.84
N LEU A 273 11.58 -19.02 -5.63
CA LEU A 273 12.64 -19.98 -5.94
C LEU A 273 12.54 -21.24 -5.07
N HIS A 274 12.01 -21.12 -3.85
CA HIS A 274 11.78 -22.25 -2.96
C HIS A 274 10.47 -22.98 -3.27
N LEU A 275 9.40 -22.21 -3.52
CA LEU A 275 8.07 -22.75 -3.80
C LEU A 275 7.98 -23.41 -5.19
N PHE A 276 8.81 -22.99 -6.14
CA PHE A 276 8.90 -23.55 -7.48
C PHE A 276 10.31 -24.06 -7.79
N PRO A 277 10.63 -25.33 -7.47
CA PRO A 277 11.95 -25.91 -7.67
C PRO A 277 12.49 -25.81 -9.10
N ASN A 278 11.60 -25.84 -10.10
CA ASN A 278 11.95 -25.75 -11.53
C ASN A 278 12.51 -24.39 -11.96
N ILE A 279 12.20 -23.30 -11.21
CA ILE A 279 12.74 -21.98 -11.51
C ILE A 279 14.21 -21.95 -11.11
N GLN A 280 15.09 -21.78 -12.09
CA GLN A 280 16.53 -21.58 -11.95
C GLN A 280 16.90 -20.10 -11.94
N ILE A 281 16.20 -19.29 -12.73
CA ILE A 281 16.42 -17.85 -12.84
C ILE A 281 15.08 -17.15 -12.64
N LEU A 282 14.95 -16.39 -11.56
CA LEU A 282 13.84 -15.48 -11.34
C LEU A 282 14.28 -14.08 -11.77
N VAL A 283 13.47 -13.43 -12.61
CA VAL A 283 13.63 -12.03 -13.00
C VAL A 283 12.38 -11.27 -12.56
N VAL A 284 12.54 -10.28 -11.68
CA VAL A 284 11.43 -9.40 -11.26
C VAL A 284 11.69 -7.99 -11.79
N VAL A 285 10.80 -7.52 -12.66
CA VAL A 285 10.85 -6.17 -13.22
C VAL A 285 9.81 -5.31 -12.52
N LEU A 286 10.23 -4.28 -11.80
CA LEU A 286 9.38 -3.28 -11.14
C LEU A 286 9.24 -2.05 -12.03
N LEU A 287 8.03 -1.72 -12.44
CA LEU A 287 7.72 -0.59 -13.31
C LEU A 287 6.86 0.42 -12.56
N GLY A 288 7.39 1.62 -12.33
CA GLY A 288 6.68 2.68 -11.64
C GLY A 288 7.35 4.04 -11.80
N ILE A 289 6.57 5.07 -12.09
CA ILE A 289 7.09 6.42 -12.42
C ILE A 289 7.80 7.11 -11.25
N GLU A 290 7.58 6.65 -10.01
CA GLU A 290 8.21 7.20 -8.80
C GLU A 290 9.46 6.40 -8.38
N LEU A 291 9.78 5.32 -9.08
CA LEU A 291 10.96 4.50 -8.78
C LEU A 291 12.24 5.17 -9.29
N GLN A 292 13.38 4.72 -8.75
CA GLN A 292 14.70 4.98 -9.31
C GLN A 292 15.13 3.82 -10.20
N PHE A 293 15.93 4.10 -11.23
CA PHE A 293 16.47 3.04 -12.08
C PHE A 293 17.52 2.24 -11.30
N GLU A 294 17.32 0.93 -11.24
CA GLU A 294 18.23 0.01 -10.58
C GLU A 294 18.22 -1.33 -11.31
N LEU A 295 19.40 -1.88 -11.58
CA LEU A 295 19.56 -3.20 -12.20
C LEU A 295 20.57 -3.97 -11.38
N GLY A 296 20.22 -5.20 -10.99
CA GLY A 296 21.10 -5.99 -10.14
C GLY A 296 20.68 -7.43 -9.96
N SER A 297 21.47 -8.13 -9.16
CA SER A 297 21.13 -9.45 -8.64
C SER A 297 20.86 -9.33 -7.15
N GLN A 298 19.81 -10.01 -6.69
CA GLN A 298 19.48 -10.07 -5.28
C GLN A 298 20.38 -11.10 -4.59
N GLU A 299 20.86 -10.77 -3.39
CA GLU A 299 21.49 -11.75 -2.51
C GLU A 299 20.44 -12.78 -2.07
N ILE A 300 20.64 -14.03 -2.47
CA ILE A 300 19.76 -15.16 -2.15
C ILE A 300 20.40 -16.06 -1.09
N CYS A 301 19.59 -16.86 -0.43
CA CYS A 301 20.05 -17.76 0.61
C CYS A 301 21.02 -18.83 0.09
N SER A 302 21.83 -19.37 1.02
CA SER A 302 22.82 -20.42 0.73
C SER A 302 22.21 -21.63 0.02
N ARG A 303 20.98 -22.03 0.36
CA ARG A 303 20.29 -23.13 -0.30
C ARG A 303 20.00 -22.84 -1.78
N CYS A 304 19.56 -21.62 -2.12
CA CYS A 304 19.37 -21.22 -3.51
C CYS A 304 20.70 -21.14 -4.26
N VAL A 305 21.76 -20.63 -3.63
CA VAL A 305 23.13 -20.63 -4.18
C VAL A 305 23.63 -22.04 -4.48
N CYS A 306 23.51 -22.97 -3.52
CA CYS A 306 23.91 -24.38 -3.72
C CYS A 306 23.15 -25.05 -4.87
N ASN A 307 21.88 -24.68 -5.07
CA ASN A 307 21.06 -25.15 -6.19
C ASN A 307 21.31 -24.37 -7.49
N LYS A 308 22.33 -23.52 -7.55
CA LYS A 308 22.73 -22.71 -8.72
C LYS A 308 21.62 -21.79 -9.23
N LYS A 309 20.71 -21.38 -8.35
CA LYS A 309 19.63 -20.47 -8.70
C LYS A 309 20.12 -19.02 -8.76
N LYS A 310 19.40 -18.17 -9.48
CA LYS A 310 19.66 -16.73 -9.60
C LYS A 310 18.37 -15.95 -9.41
N PHE A 311 18.48 -14.81 -8.74
CA PHE A 311 17.42 -13.81 -8.67
C PHE A 311 17.95 -12.48 -9.19
N ILE A 312 17.45 -12.05 -10.33
CA ILE A 312 17.78 -10.78 -11.01
C ILE A 312 16.58 -9.84 -10.85
N TYR A 313 16.86 -8.55 -10.70
CA TYR A 313 15.81 -7.54 -10.68
C TYR A 313 16.15 -6.34 -11.54
N GLU A 314 15.11 -5.69 -12.03
CA GLU A 314 15.18 -4.41 -12.72
C GLU A 314 14.10 -3.50 -12.13
N CYS A 315 14.46 -2.28 -11.74
CA CYS A 315 13.55 -1.23 -11.33
C CYS A 315 13.62 -0.14 -12.38
N CYS A 316 12.48 0.27 -12.93
CA CYS A 316 12.42 1.30 -13.95
C CYS A 316 11.47 2.43 -13.56
N SER A 317 11.97 3.66 -13.65
CA SER A 317 11.20 4.90 -13.55
C SER A 317 10.41 5.18 -14.84
N THR A 318 9.50 4.29 -15.21
CA THR A 318 8.81 4.38 -16.51
C THR A 318 7.44 3.70 -16.49
N THR A 319 6.64 3.99 -17.51
CA THR A 319 5.37 3.30 -17.75
C THR A 319 5.61 1.99 -18.49
N TYR A 320 4.68 1.05 -18.38
CA TYR A 320 4.84 -0.24 -19.04
C TYR A 320 4.91 -0.14 -20.56
N ARG A 321 4.19 0.82 -21.15
CA ARG A 321 4.25 1.12 -22.59
C ARG A 321 5.67 1.47 -23.01
N ASN A 322 6.31 2.41 -22.32
CA ASN A 322 7.66 2.85 -22.67
C ASN A 322 8.70 1.76 -22.38
N TYR A 323 8.47 0.90 -21.39
CA TYR A 323 9.37 -0.21 -21.09
C TYR A 323 9.43 -1.25 -22.23
N MET A 324 8.35 -1.43 -23.01
CA MET A 324 8.37 -2.35 -24.15
C MET A 324 9.36 -1.94 -25.24
N ASP A 325 9.65 -0.65 -25.36
CA ASP A 325 10.61 -0.11 -26.31
C ASP A 325 12.05 -0.11 -25.74
N ASN A 326 12.23 -0.52 -24.49
CA ASN A 326 13.54 -0.58 -23.84
C ASN A 326 14.36 -1.75 -24.41
N PRO A 327 15.65 -1.56 -24.75
CA PRO A 327 16.53 -2.65 -25.20
C PRO A 327 16.66 -3.82 -24.21
N MET A 328 16.45 -3.59 -22.91
CA MET A 328 16.51 -4.61 -21.86
C MET A 328 15.18 -5.39 -21.72
N TYR A 329 14.17 -5.05 -22.52
CA TYR A 329 12.85 -5.66 -22.45
C TYR A 329 12.89 -7.19 -22.58
N GLY A 330 12.46 -7.87 -21.52
CA GLY A 330 12.15 -9.30 -21.52
C GLY A 330 10.65 -9.54 -21.61
N LYS A 331 10.19 -10.50 -22.43
CA LYS A 331 8.77 -10.85 -22.46
C LYS A 331 8.36 -11.49 -21.12
N PRO A 332 7.34 -10.97 -20.43
CA PRO A 332 6.92 -11.53 -19.15
C PRO A 332 6.21 -12.85 -19.32
N LYS A 333 6.35 -13.70 -18.31
CA LYS A 333 5.51 -14.89 -18.16
C LYS A 333 4.28 -14.61 -17.29
N LEU A 334 4.31 -13.55 -16.50
CA LEU A 334 3.21 -13.07 -15.67
C LEU A 334 3.33 -11.55 -15.51
N ILE A 335 2.22 -10.85 -15.65
CA ILE A 335 2.11 -9.45 -15.24
C ILE A 335 1.32 -9.41 -13.93
N VAL A 336 1.84 -8.66 -12.95
CA VAL A 336 1.22 -8.44 -11.66
C VAL A 336 0.99 -6.95 -11.49
N ALA A 337 -0.22 -6.55 -11.14
CA ALA A 337 -0.52 -5.19 -10.72
C ALA A 337 -0.97 -5.24 -9.26
N LEU A 338 -0.10 -4.78 -8.36
CA LEU A 338 -0.34 -4.78 -6.93
C LEU A 338 -1.07 -3.50 -6.51
N GLN A 339 -1.95 -3.60 -5.52
CA GLN A 339 -2.67 -2.46 -4.95
C GLN A 339 -3.42 -1.60 -6.00
N THR A 340 -3.96 -2.22 -7.05
CA THR A 340 -4.59 -1.49 -8.16
C THR A 340 -5.82 -0.69 -7.72
N LEU A 341 -5.91 0.54 -8.26
CA LEU A 341 -7.09 1.38 -8.25
C LEU A 341 -7.25 1.92 -9.68
N PHE A 342 -8.04 1.27 -10.54
CA PHE A 342 -8.40 1.91 -11.81
C PHE A 342 -9.50 2.92 -11.56
N ILE A 343 -9.07 4.12 -11.17
CA ILE A 343 -9.89 5.30 -11.34
C ILE A 343 -9.83 5.62 -12.84
N SER A 344 -10.96 5.88 -13.49
CA SER A 344 -10.96 6.39 -14.87
C SER A 344 -10.00 7.58 -14.94
N LYS A 345 -8.92 7.47 -15.74
CA LYS A 345 -7.70 8.32 -15.82
C LYS A 345 -6.44 7.83 -15.09
N SER A 346 -6.42 6.64 -14.47
CA SER A 346 -5.18 6.08 -13.92
C SER A 346 -4.21 5.69 -15.06
N PRO A 347 -2.88 5.79 -14.85
CA PRO A 347 -1.90 5.36 -15.85
C PRO A 347 -2.10 3.90 -16.29
N LEU A 348 -2.54 3.02 -15.39
CA LEU A 348 -2.78 1.60 -15.68
C LEU A 348 -3.92 1.38 -16.68
N TYR A 349 -4.97 2.21 -16.65
CA TYR A 349 -6.06 2.19 -17.62
C TYR A 349 -5.53 2.38 -19.06
N ILE A 350 -4.54 3.26 -19.25
CA ILE A 350 -3.90 3.53 -20.54
C ILE A 350 -3.01 2.36 -21.00
N GLN A 351 -2.60 1.49 -20.07
CA GLN A 351 -1.68 0.38 -20.29
C GLN A 351 -2.39 -0.97 -20.50
N LEU A 352 -3.72 -1.05 -20.37
CA LEU A 352 -4.47 -2.31 -20.58
C LEU A 352 -4.23 -2.95 -21.96
N LYS A 353 -4.19 -2.15 -23.03
CA LYS A 353 -3.88 -2.61 -24.39
C LYS A 353 -2.44 -3.14 -24.49
N THR A 354 -1.50 -2.47 -23.82
CA THR A 354 -0.08 -2.87 -23.72
C THR A 354 0.08 -4.19 -22.96
N MET A 355 -0.68 -4.40 -21.90
CA MET A 355 -0.74 -5.68 -21.19
C MET A 355 -1.40 -6.78 -22.05
N GLN A 356 -2.46 -6.44 -22.78
CA GLN A 356 -3.15 -7.36 -23.68
C GLN A 356 -2.24 -7.89 -24.80
N SER A 357 -1.33 -7.07 -25.34
CA SER A 357 -0.38 -7.49 -26.38
C SER A 357 0.68 -8.49 -25.88
N GLN A 358 0.83 -8.68 -24.57
CA GLN A 358 1.80 -9.65 -24.03
C GLN A 358 1.34 -11.08 -24.11
N GLU A 359 0.02 -11.29 -24.20
CA GLU A 359 -0.58 -12.62 -24.32
C GLU A 359 -0.18 -13.56 -23.16
N CYS A 360 0.11 -12.99 -21.99
CA CYS A 360 0.43 -13.73 -20.79
C CYS A 360 -0.65 -13.50 -19.71
N PRO A 361 -0.66 -14.33 -18.65
CA PRO A 361 -1.53 -14.12 -17.51
C PRO A 361 -1.32 -12.76 -16.86
N VAL A 362 -2.44 -12.20 -16.38
CA VAL A 362 -2.46 -10.94 -15.63
C VAL A 362 -3.11 -11.19 -14.28
N LEU A 363 -2.36 -10.89 -13.22
CA LEU A 363 -2.83 -10.89 -11.85
C LEU A 363 -3.04 -9.44 -11.40
N LEU A 364 -4.28 -9.08 -11.10
CA LEU A 364 -4.61 -7.81 -10.45
C LEU A 364 -4.96 -8.08 -9.00
N VAL A 365 -4.44 -7.23 -8.13
CA VAL A 365 -4.58 -7.38 -6.69
C VAL A 365 -5.12 -6.08 -6.11
N VAL A 366 -6.20 -6.15 -5.31
CA VAL A 366 -6.94 -4.97 -4.80
C VAL A 366 -7.28 -5.11 -3.31
N SER A 367 -7.56 -3.99 -2.64
CA SER A 367 -7.89 -3.97 -1.20
C SER A 367 -9.37 -4.10 -0.86
N PHE A 368 -10.26 -3.79 -1.80
CA PHE A 368 -11.71 -3.75 -1.54
C PHE A 368 -12.48 -4.57 -2.57
N ARG A 369 -13.56 -5.20 -2.14
CA ARG A 369 -14.44 -5.99 -3.00
C ARG A 369 -15.14 -5.11 -4.04
N GLU A 370 -15.56 -3.92 -3.64
CA GLU A 370 -16.21 -2.94 -4.53
C GLU A 370 -15.23 -2.43 -5.59
N THR A 371 -13.96 -2.28 -5.23
CA THR A 371 -12.89 -2.00 -6.20
C THR A 371 -12.75 -3.17 -7.17
N MET A 372 -12.67 -4.42 -6.69
CA MET A 372 -12.58 -5.60 -7.57
C MET A 372 -13.66 -5.63 -8.65
N LEU A 373 -14.92 -5.40 -8.28
CA LEU A 373 -16.04 -5.39 -9.23
C LEU A 373 -15.95 -4.24 -10.23
N ARG A 374 -15.55 -3.04 -9.78
CA ARG A 374 -15.31 -1.90 -10.65
C ARG A 374 -14.17 -2.16 -11.63
N GLU A 375 -13.09 -2.81 -11.20
CA GLU A 375 -11.96 -3.15 -12.08
C GLU A 375 -12.36 -4.07 -13.21
N ILE A 376 -13.15 -5.11 -12.90
CA ILE A 376 -13.66 -6.03 -13.91
C ILE A 376 -14.53 -5.28 -14.93
N ALA A 377 -15.41 -4.39 -14.47
CA ALA A 377 -16.27 -3.59 -15.33
C ALA A 377 -15.49 -2.64 -16.25
N GLU A 378 -14.47 -1.94 -15.74
CA GLU A 378 -13.66 -1.05 -16.56
C GLU A 378 -12.77 -1.81 -17.56
N ILE A 379 -12.23 -2.97 -17.20
CA ILE A 379 -11.48 -3.81 -18.15
C ILE A 379 -12.37 -4.26 -19.31
N LYS A 380 -13.60 -4.72 -19.01
CA LYS A 380 -14.59 -5.09 -20.03
C LYS A 380 -14.95 -3.94 -20.95
N LYS A 381 -15.15 -2.76 -20.39
CA LYS A 381 -15.43 -1.53 -21.16
C LYS A 381 -14.30 -1.17 -22.13
N VAL A 382 -13.04 -1.41 -21.78
CA VAL A 382 -11.86 -1.06 -22.61
C VAL A 382 -11.51 -2.16 -23.61
N LEU A 383 -11.55 -3.42 -23.20
CA LEU A 383 -11.04 -4.54 -23.97
C LEU A 383 -12.14 -5.40 -24.62
N GLY A 384 -13.40 -5.20 -24.24
CA GLY A 384 -14.57 -5.93 -24.71
C GLY A 384 -15.20 -6.80 -23.61
N GLU A 385 -16.52 -7.01 -23.70
CA GLU A 385 -17.31 -7.79 -22.72
C GLU A 385 -16.85 -9.25 -22.56
N ASP A 386 -16.23 -9.81 -23.59
CA ASP A 386 -15.72 -11.19 -23.64
C ASP A 386 -14.41 -11.40 -22.85
N VAL A 387 -13.79 -10.31 -22.36
CA VAL A 387 -12.61 -10.37 -21.51
C VAL A 387 -13.05 -10.53 -20.06
N CYS A 388 -13.12 -11.78 -19.60
CA CYS A 388 -13.56 -12.14 -18.26
C CYS A 388 -12.43 -12.78 -17.44
N PRO A 389 -12.35 -12.51 -16.12
CA PRO A 389 -11.39 -13.16 -15.26
C PRO A 389 -11.74 -14.63 -15.06
N ILE A 390 -10.71 -15.47 -14.94
CA ILE A 390 -10.84 -16.88 -14.58
C ILE A 390 -10.94 -17.10 -13.06
N ILE A 391 -10.50 -16.12 -12.25
CA ILE A 391 -10.59 -16.12 -10.79
C ILE A 391 -10.90 -14.70 -10.30
N ASN A 392 -11.80 -14.57 -9.32
CA ASN A 392 -12.12 -13.33 -8.61
C ASN A 392 -12.43 -13.58 -7.11
N ILE A 393 -11.41 -13.86 -6.31
CA ILE A 393 -11.58 -14.38 -4.93
C ILE A 393 -10.92 -13.49 -3.87
N GLU A 394 -11.25 -13.75 -2.61
CA GLU A 394 -10.50 -13.21 -1.47
C GLU A 394 -9.10 -13.85 -1.40
N ASN A 395 -8.11 -13.02 -1.08
CA ASN A 395 -6.73 -13.44 -0.98
C ASN A 395 -6.41 -13.95 0.43
N LYS A 396 -6.13 -15.25 0.55
CA LYS A 396 -5.65 -15.83 1.82
C LYS A 396 -4.26 -15.34 2.22
N PHE A 397 -3.52 -14.76 1.27
CA PHE A 397 -2.18 -14.20 1.47
C PHE A 397 -2.19 -12.67 1.37
N GLY A 398 -3.33 -12.04 1.65
CA GLY A 398 -3.39 -10.59 1.84
C GLY A 398 -2.52 -10.13 3.01
N SER A 399 -2.08 -8.87 2.98
CA SER A 399 -1.34 -8.30 4.10
C SER A 399 -2.20 -8.27 5.36
N LEU A 400 -1.58 -8.47 6.52
CA LEU A 400 -2.20 -8.33 7.83
C LEU A 400 -1.81 -7.02 8.51
N ARG A 401 -1.01 -6.18 7.85
CA ARG A 401 -0.73 -4.81 8.29
C ARG A 401 -1.89 -3.89 7.90
N PRO A 402 -2.56 -3.24 8.88
CA PRO A 402 -3.55 -2.23 8.57
C PRO A 402 -2.86 -0.98 8.02
N HIS A 403 -3.39 -0.46 6.92
CA HIS A 403 -3.04 0.83 6.34
C HIS A 403 -4.19 1.80 6.55
N ARG A 404 -3.91 3.08 6.79
CA ARG A 404 -4.94 4.10 6.99
C ARG A 404 -5.38 4.71 5.68
N LEU A 405 -6.68 4.68 5.42
CA LEU A 405 -7.35 5.44 4.37
C LEU A 405 -8.37 6.37 5.03
N PHE A 406 -8.05 7.66 5.05
CA PHE A 406 -8.88 8.69 5.68
C PHE A 406 -9.17 8.40 7.17
N LYS A 407 -10.43 8.09 7.53
CA LYS A 407 -10.88 7.74 8.89
C LYS A 407 -11.08 6.23 9.09
N SER A 408 -10.64 5.43 8.12
CA SER A 408 -10.79 3.98 8.11
C SER A 408 -9.43 3.31 7.88
N THR A 409 -9.41 1.99 8.01
CA THR A 409 -8.24 1.17 7.70
C THR A 409 -8.58 0.17 6.62
N TYR A 410 -7.59 -0.19 5.81
CA TYR A 410 -7.67 -1.27 4.83
C TYR A 410 -6.44 -2.16 4.94
N TYR A 411 -6.49 -3.30 4.28
CA TYR A 411 -5.37 -4.22 4.18
C TYR A 411 -4.94 -4.28 2.71
N ARG A 412 -3.63 -4.29 2.47
CA ARG A 412 -3.12 -4.42 1.09
C ARG A 412 -3.43 -5.81 0.58
N ASN A 413 -3.69 -5.89 -0.72
CA ASN A 413 -3.81 -7.14 -1.44
C ASN A 413 -4.86 -8.14 -0.93
N SER A 414 -6.01 -7.66 -0.47
CA SER A 414 -7.07 -8.52 0.11
C SER A 414 -7.85 -9.34 -0.93
N PHE A 415 -7.78 -9.01 -2.21
CA PHE A 415 -8.61 -9.61 -3.26
C PHE A 415 -7.81 -9.80 -4.54
N LEU A 416 -8.07 -10.89 -5.26
CA LEU A 416 -7.34 -11.30 -6.46
C LEU A 416 -8.28 -11.38 -7.66
N ILE A 417 -7.82 -10.86 -8.80
CA ILE A 417 -8.47 -11.00 -10.10
C ILE A 417 -7.43 -11.58 -11.06
N VAL A 418 -7.73 -12.71 -11.69
CA VAL A 418 -6.79 -13.37 -12.60
C VAL A 418 -7.41 -13.48 -13.97
N TYR A 419 -6.67 -13.05 -14.99
CA TYR A 419 -6.98 -13.30 -16.38
C TYR A 419 -5.95 -14.28 -16.96
N LYS A 420 -6.41 -15.31 -17.68
CA LYS A 420 -5.51 -16.23 -18.39
C LYS A 420 -4.68 -15.48 -19.44
N THR A 421 -5.35 -14.62 -20.17
CA THR A 421 -4.83 -13.53 -21.01
C THR A 421 -5.89 -12.44 -21.02
N LEU A 422 -5.54 -11.21 -21.39
CA LEU A 422 -6.52 -10.13 -21.59
C LEU A 422 -7.16 -10.15 -22.99
N LYS A 423 -7.10 -11.29 -23.70
CA LYS A 423 -7.76 -11.46 -25.01
C LYS A 423 -9.15 -12.10 -24.83
N ASN A 424 -9.99 -11.93 -25.84
CA ASN A 424 -11.32 -12.53 -25.86
C ASN A 424 -11.24 -14.05 -25.67
N THR A 425 -12.03 -14.57 -24.73
CA THR A 425 -12.13 -16.02 -24.50
C THR A 425 -12.94 -16.72 -25.60
N SER A 426 -13.72 -15.98 -26.39
CA SER A 426 -14.58 -16.47 -27.48
C SER A 426 -13.85 -16.84 -28.78
N SER A 427 -12.61 -16.40 -28.99
CA SER A 427 -11.85 -16.71 -30.22
C SER A 427 -11.13 -18.05 -30.17
N VAL A 428 -10.96 -18.66 -29.00
CA VAL A 428 -10.28 -19.98 -28.87
C VAL A 428 -11.23 -21.13 -29.22
N THR A 429 -12.54 -20.94 -29.10
CA THR A 429 -13.55 -21.95 -29.46
C THR A 429 -13.83 -22.05 -30.96
N LYS A 430 -13.39 -21.09 -31.77
CA LYS A 430 -13.58 -21.10 -33.24
C LYS A 430 -12.43 -21.73 -34.05
N ALA A 431 -11.33 -22.14 -33.41
CA ALA A 431 -10.17 -22.72 -34.10
C ALA A 431 -10.01 -24.25 -33.95
N LEU A 432 -10.98 -24.93 -33.30
CA LEU A 432 -10.95 -26.39 -33.10
C LEU A 432 -12.13 -27.12 -33.76
N THR A 433 -12.76 -26.51 -34.75
CA THR A 433 -13.76 -27.20 -35.57
C THR A 433 -13.36 -27.12 -37.04
N ILE A 434 -13.22 -28.31 -37.63
CA ILE A 434 -13.14 -28.63 -39.07
C ILE A 434 -11.71 -28.77 -39.62
N ASN A 435 -11.19 -30.00 -39.57
CA ASN A 435 -11.04 -30.82 -40.78
C ASN A 435 -10.97 -32.30 -40.37
N ILE A 436 -12.06 -33.04 -40.67
CA ILE A 436 -12.02 -34.49 -40.92
C ILE A 436 -11.55 -34.66 -42.35
#